data_AF-A0A7G7MSN5-F1
#
_entry.id   AF-A0A7G7MSN5-F1
#
_cell.length_a   1.000
_cell.length_b   1.000
_cell.length_c   1.000
_cell.angle_alpha   90.00
_cell.angle_beta   90.00
_cell.angle_gamma   90.00
#
_symmetry.space_group_name_H-M   'P 1'
#
loop_
_entity.id
_entity.type
_entity.pdbx_description
1 polymer ?
#
loop_
_entity_poly.entity_id
_entity_poly.type
_entity_poly.pdbx_seq_one_letter_code
_entity_poly.pdbx_strand_id
1 'polypeptide(L)'
;MPHVTVVTGGAGNRVYQVGGKSFVFFRTPRPDAVDPATGERYADVIVFWVPSDDDKQALVQDPGTPFFTTPHFDGHPSVLVRGSRIGELDRAELAEIVQDAWLAQASKRRAAQWLASRGL
;
A
#
# COMPACT_ATOMS: atom_id res chain seq x y z
N MET A 1 2.46 2.75 15.04
CA MET A 1 1.30 3.55 14.59
C MET A 1 0.11 3.20 15.48
N PRO A 2 -0.54 4.16 16.14
CA PRO A 2 -1.63 3.89 17.07
C PRO A 2 -2.93 3.50 16.34
N HIS A 3 -3.79 2.76 17.04
CA HIS A 3 -5.14 2.38 16.56
C HIS A 3 -5.18 1.54 15.27
N VAL A 4 -4.09 0.81 14.96
CA VAL A 4 -4.08 -0.16 13.87
C VAL A 4 -4.92 -1.37 14.26
N THR A 5 -5.87 -1.74 13.40
CA THR A 5 -6.62 -2.98 13.48
C THR A 5 -6.30 -3.85 12.27
N VAL A 6 -6.43 -5.16 12.40
CA VAL A 6 -6.30 -6.09 11.29
C VAL A 6 -7.60 -6.85 11.16
N VAL A 7 -8.18 -6.83 9.96
CA VAL A 7 -9.32 -7.68 9.61
C VAL A 7 -8.89 -8.72 8.58
N THR A 8 -9.58 -9.84 8.58
CA THR A 8 -9.33 -10.95 7.66
C THR A 8 -10.41 -10.93 6.58
N GLY A 9 -10.00 -10.80 5.32
CA GLY A 9 -10.88 -10.89 4.17
C GLY A 9 -11.40 -12.30 3.93
N GLY A 10 -12.39 -12.44 3.05
CA GLY A 10 -13.07 -13.72 2.80
C GLY A 10 -12.16 -14.86 2.31
N ALA A 11 -10.98 -14.55 1.79
CA ALA A 11 -9.98 -15.53 1.36
C ALA A 11 -8.80 -15.69 2.35
N GLY A 12 -8.95 -15.20 3.60
CA GLY A 12 -7.88 -15.25 4.61
C GLY A 12 -6.84 -14.13 4.51
N ASN A 13 -6.99 -13.23 3.53
CA ASN A 13 -6.06 -12.14 3.28
C ASN A 13 -6.15 -11.05 4.36
N ARG A 14 -5.01 -10.52 4.81
CA ARG A 14 -4.96 -9.49 5.86
C ARG A 14 -5.23 -8.10 5.29
N VAL A 15 -6.03 -7.33 6.02
CA VAL A 15 -6.34 -5.93 5.71
C VAL A 15 -6.03 -5.11 6.96
N TYR A 16 -5.03 -4.25 6.87
CA TYR A 16 -4.60 -3.36 7.94
C TYR A 16 -5.36 -2.04 7.83
N GLN A 17 -5.95 -1.61 8.93
CA GLN A 17 -6.84 -0.46 8.98
C GLN A 17 -6.50 0.50 10.11
N VAL A 18 -6.89 1.77 9.94
CA VAL A 18 -6.93 2.77 11.00
C VAL A 18 -8.28 3.46 10.96
N GLY A 19 -9.04 3.36 12.06
CA GLY A 19 -10.39 3.94 12.11
C GLY A 19 -11.36 3.37 11.05
N GLY A 20 -11.22 2.07 10.75
CA GLY A 20 -12.04 1.38 9.76
C GLY A 20 -11.63 1.60 8.30
N LYS A 21 -10.65 2.48 8.03
CA LYS A 21 -10.11 2.69 6.69
C LYS A 21 -8.86 1.85 6.48
N SER A 22 -8.84 1.05 5.41
CA SER A 22 -7.66 0.27 5.02
C SER A 22 -6.53 1.17 4.54
N PHE A 23 -5.30 0.82 4.90
CA PHE A 23 -4.09 1.51 4.43
C PHE A 23 -3.05 0.55 3.85
N VAL A 24 -3.04 -0.72 4.26
CA VAL A 24 -2.30 -1.80 3.61
C VAL A 24 -3.18 -3.04 3.52
N PHE A 25 -3.23 -3.70 2.37
CA PHE A 25 -3.89 -5.01 2.31
C PHE A 25 -3.32 -5.93 1.24
N PHE A 26 -3.42 -7.22 1.52
CA PHE A 26 -3.06 -8.30 0.62
C PHE A 26 -4.28 -8.60 -0.26
N ARG A 27 -4.14 -8.50 -1.57
CA ARG A 27 -5.21 -8.83 -2.52
C ARG A 27 -5.26 -10.34 -2.75
N THR A 28 -6.45 -10.82 -3.08
CA THR A 28 -6.58 -12.08 -3.81
C THR A 28 -6.13 -11.87 -5.26
N PRO A 29 -5.86 -12.94 -6.05
CA PRO A 29 -5.59 -12.80 -7.47
C PRO A 29 -6.76 -12.13 -8.21
N ARG A 30 -6.49 -11.09 -9.01
CA ARG A 30 -7.50 -10.30 -9.73
C ARG A 30 -7.11 -10.13 -11.21
N PRO A 31 -8.09 -10.00 -12.11
CA PRO A 31 -7.82 -9.92 -13.56
C PRO A 31 -7.10 -8.64 -13.99
N ASP A 32 -7.09 -7.59 -13.18
CA ASP A 32 -6.37 -6.35 -13.48
C ASP A 32 -4.86 -6.46 -13.24
N ALA A 33 -4.39 -7.46 -12.50
CA ALA A 33 -2.99 -7.63 -12.13
C ALA A 33 -2.48 -9.01 -12.56
N VAL A 34 -1.89 -9.06 -13.75
CA VAL A 34 -1.43 -10.29 -14.41
C VAL A 34 0.02 -10.16 -14.86
N ASP A 35 0.68 -11.30 -14.97
CA ASP A 35 1.98 -11.42 -15.64
C ASP A 35 1.78 -11.14 -17.15
N PRO A 36 2.50 -10.16 -17.73
CA PRO A 36 2.34 -9.82 -19.14
C PRO A 36 2.84 -10.91 -20.10
N ALA A 37 3.75 -11.79 -19.66
CA ALA A 37 4.30 -12.86 -20.48
C ALA A 37 3.41 -14.10 -20.47
N THR A 38 2.82 -14.46 -19.32
CA THR A 38 2.03 -15.69 -19.18
C THR A 38 0.52 -15.46 -19.13
N GLY A 39 0.08 -14.23 -18.82
CA GLY A 39 -1.32 -13.90 -18.55
C GLY A 39 -1.84 -14.39 -17.20
N GLU A 40 -0.99 -15.04 -16.39
CA GLU A 40 -1.39 -15.56 -15.08
C GLU A 40 -1.63 -14.42 -14.08
N ARG A 41 -2.64 -14.58 -13.23
CA ARG A 41 -2.94 -13.58 -12.19
C ARG A 41 -1.90 -13.61 -11.10
N TYR A 42 -1.46 -12.43 -10.68
CA TYR A 42 -0.56 -12.30 -9.55
C TYR A 42 -1.27 -12.70 -8.25
N ALA A 43 -0.67 -13.64 -7.52
CA ALA A 43 -1.25 -14.20 -6.28
C ALA A 43 -0.84 -13.46 -4.98
N ASP A 44 0.10 -12.52 -5.07
CA ASP A 44 0.80 -11.90 -3.95
C ASP A 44 0.77 -10.37 -4.02
N VAL A 45 -0.22 -9.77 -4.69
CA VAL A 45 -0.31 -8.31 -4.82
C VAL A 45 -0.66 -7.67 -3.47
N ILE A 46 0.14 -6.71 -3.04
CA ILE A 46 -0.08 -5.89 -1.85
C ILE A 46 -0.43 -4.48 -2.31
N VAL A 47 -1.41 -3.85 -1.66
CA VAL A 47 -1.81 -2.45 -1.90
C VAL A 47 -1.35 -1.59 -0.74
N PHE A 48 -0.80 -0.43 -1.07
CA PHE A 48 -0.47 0.64 -0.14
C PHE A 48 -1.21 1.91 -0.55
N TRP A 49 -1.89 2.55 0.41
CA TRP A 49 -2.34 3.92 0.18
C TRP A 49 -1.15 4.88 0.13
N VAL A 50 -1.32 5.97 -0.59
CA VAL A 50 -0.36 7.08 -0.63
C VAL A 50 -1.11 8.42 -0.44
N PRO A 51 -0.43 9.52 -0.09
CA PRO A 51 -1.11 10.77 0.25
C PRO A 51 -1.85 11.41 -0.93
N SER A 52 -1.35 11.26 -2.16
CA SER A 52 -1.94 11.83 -3.38
C SER A 52 -1.70 10.97 -4.62
N ASP A 53 -2.35 11.31 -5.74
CA ASP A 53 -2.04 10.69 -7.04
C ASP A 53 -0.64 11.08 -7.52
N ASP A 54 -0.16 12.29 -7.22
CA ASP A 54 1.20 12.70 -7.58
C ASP A 54 2.25 11.83 -6.88
N ASP A 55 2.06 11.53 -5.59
CA ASP A 55 2.93 10.59 -4.84
C ASP A 55 2.88 9.18 -5.44
N LYS A 56 1.70 8.74 -5.88
CA LYS A 56 1.54 7.46 -6.60
C LYS A 56 2.35 7.47 -7.88
N GLN A 57 2.24 8.52 -8.70
CA GLN A 57 2.98 8.62 -9.96
C GLN A 57 4.48 8.66 -9.73
N ALA A 58 4.95 9.39 -8.71
CA ALA A 58 6.37 9.44 -8.36
C ALA A 58 6.94 8.05 -8.08
N LEU A 59 6.23 7.23 -7.29
CA LEU A 59 6.65 5.85 -7.00
C LEU A 59 6.57 4.96 -8.24
N VAL A 60 5.46 4.99 -9.00
CA VAL A 60 5.24 4.08 -10.13
C VAL A 60 6.15 4.38 -11.33
N GLN A 61 6.50 5.66 -11.55
CA GLN A 61 7.33 6.08 -12.67
C GLN A 61 8.83 5.93 -12.38
N ASP A 62 9.22 5.81 -11.11
CA ASP A 62 10.61 5.57 -10.72
C ASP A 62 11.00 4.10 -11.01
N PRO A 63 11.92 3.85 -11.97
CA PRO A 63 12.36 2.49 -12.29
C PRO A 63 13.15 1.82 -11.16
N GLY A 64 13.58 2.58 -10.15
CA GLY A 64 14.23 2.07 -8.95
C GLY A 64 13.28 1.44 -7.95
N THR A 65 11.96 1.58 -8.11
CA THR A 65 10.98 1.01 -7.18
C THR A 65 10.25 -0.20 -7.76
N PRO A 66 9.76 -1.13 -6.92
CA PRO A 66 8.98 -2.28 -7.38
C PRO A 66 7.48 -1.96 -7.56
N PHE A 67 7.08 -0.70 -7.40
CA PHE A 67 5.67 -0.31 -7.40
C PHE A 67 5.09 -0.26 -8.81
N PHE A 68 3.82 -0.58 -8.93
CA PHE A 68 3.07 -0.49 -10.18
C PHE A 68 1.62 -0.05 -9.92
N THR A 69 0.89 0.24 -11.00
CA THR A 69 -0.55 0.49 -10.99
C THR A 69 -1.23 -0.30 -12.10
N THR A 70 -2.55 -0.39 -12.04
CA THR A 70 -3.39 -0.95 -13.12
C THR A 70 -4.46 0.08 -13.47
N PRO A 71 -5.10 0.00 -14.66
CA PRO A 71 -6.21 0.90 -15.02
C PRO A 71 -7.37 0.90 -14.00
N HIS A 72 -7.51 -0.18 -13.23
CA HIS A 72 -8.50 -0.25 -12.16
C HIS A 72 -8.24 0.75 -11.02
N PHE A 73 -7.00 1.23 -10.87
CA PHE A 73 -6.58 2.17 -9.84
C PHE A 73 -6.41 3.60 -10.36
N ASP A 74 -6.84 3.91 -11.59
CA ASP A 74 -6.73 5.27 -12.13
C ASP A 74 -7.55 6.27 -11.29
N GLY A 75 -6.92 7.37 -10.88
CA GLY A 75 -7.50 8.34 -9.94
C GLY A 75 -7.66 7.84 -8.50
N HIS A 76 -7.19 6.63 -8.17
CA HIS A 76 -7.18 6.08 -6.82
C HIS A 76 -5.77 6.19 -6.22
N PRO A 77 -5.60 6.81 -5.02
CA PRO A 77 -4.31 7.06 -4.40
C PRO A 77 -3.76 5.80 -3.72
N SER A 78 -3.39 4.81 -4.54
CA SER A 78 -2.72 3.60 -4.07
C SER A 78 -1.75 3.06 -5.08
N VAL A 79 -0.65 2.51 -4.58
CA VAL A 79 0.33 1.74 -5.35
C VAL A 79 0.17 0.26 -5.07
N LEU A 80 0.56 -0.55 -6.06
CA LEU A 80 0.58 -1.99 -5.98
C LEU A 80 2.04 -2.47 -5.96
N VAL A 81 2.30 -3.58 -5.27
CA VAL A 81 3.60 -4.26 -5.35
C VAL A 81 3.38 -5.76 -5.29
N ARG A 82 4.24 -6.51 -5.97
CA ARG A 82 4.30 -7.97 -5.84
C ARG A 82 5.01 -8.31 -4.53
N GLY A 83 4.41 -9.14 -3.68
CA GLY A 83 5.05 -9.60 -2.44
C GLY A 83 6.41 -10.27 -2.68
N SER A 84 6.56 -10.99 -3.79
CA SER A 84 7.83 -11.56 -4.26
C SER A 84 8.93 -10.53 -4.57
N ARG A 85 8.56 -9.26 -4.83
CA ARG A 85 9.48 -8.15 -5.10
C ARG A 85 9.67 -7.21 -3.92
N ILE A 86 9.02 -7.47 -2.78
CA ILE A 86 9.09 -6.57 -1.61
C ILE A 86 10.51 -6.41 -1.07
N GLY A 87 11.37 -7.40 -1.29
CA GLY A 87 12.78 -7.37 -0.89
C GLY A 87 13.67 -6.46 -1.74
N GLU A 88 13.14 -5.85 -2.80
CA GLU A 88 13.81 -4.78 -3.54
C GLU A 88 13.82 -3.46 -2.76
N LEU A 89 12.94 -3.32 -1.76
CA LEU A 89 12.96 -2.24 -0.79
C LEU A 89 13.76 -2.67 0.43
N ASP A 90 14.57 -1.76 0.97
CA ASP A 90 15.14 -1.97 2.27
C ASP A 90 14.08 -1.82 3.38
N ARG A 91 14.48 -2.18 4.61
CA ARG A 91 13.55 -2.15 5.75
C ARG A 91 13.10 -0.72 6.11
N ALA A 92 13.95 0.28 5.93
CA ALA A 92 13.64 1.67 6.23
C ALA A 92 12.65 2.21 5.19
N GLU A 93 12.92 2.01 3.90
CA GLU A 93 12.04 2.37 2.79
C GLU A 93 10.65 1.74 2.95
N LEU A 94 10.59 0.42 3.18
CA LEU A 94 9.31 -0.25 3.39
C LEU A 94 8.58 0.29 4.63
N ALA A 95 9.31 0.61 5.70
CA ALA A 95 8.71 1.18 6.90
C ALA A 95 8.14 2.57 6.62
N GLU A 96 8.81 3.41 5.83
CA GLU A 96 8.32 4.73 5.41
C GLU A 96 7.04 4.59 4.58
N ILE A 97 7.04 3.72 3.56
CA ILE A 97 5.84 3.46 2.74
C ILE A 97 4.64 3.00 3.59
N VAL A 98 4.85 2.11 4.57
CA VAL A 98 3.80 1.67 5.50
C VAL A 98 3.31 2.82 6.38
N GLN A 99 4.21 3.70 6.82
CA GLN A 99 3.89 4.85 7.66
C GLN A 99 3.11 5.91 6.88
N ASP A 100 3.51 6.21 5.65
CA ASP A 100 2.82 7.15 4.76
C ASP A 100 1.43 6.64 4.38
N ALA A 101 1.30 5.33 4.11
CA ALA A 101 0.00 4.71 3.89
C ALA A 101 -0.93 4.89 5.10
N TRP A 102 -0.40 4.68 6.32
CA TRP A 102 -1.18 4.90 7.54
C TRP A 102 -1.56 6.37 7.72
N LEU A 103 -0.64 7.31 7.46
CA LEU A 103 -0.88 8.75 7.54
C LEU A 103 -1.96 9.20 6.56
N ALA A 104 -1.96 8.67 5.32
CA ALA A 104 -2.95 8.96 4.30
C ALA A 104 -4.39 8.58 4.73
N GLN A 105 -4.52 7.63 5.66
CA GLN A 105 -5.82 7.11 6.11
C GLN A 105 -6.21 7.55 7.52
N ALA A 106 -5.23 7.84 8.37
CA ALA A 106 -5.46 8.30 9.73
C ALA A 106 -6.25 9.62 9.75
N SER A 107 -7.06 9.82 10.78
CA SER A 107 -7.66 11.14 11.00
C SER A 107 -6.59 12.17 11.32
N LYS A 108 -6.82 13.44 10.98
CA LYS A 108 -5.90 14.55 11.25
C LYS A 108 -5.36 14.55 12.68
N ARG A 109 -6.24 14.31 13.67
CA ARG A 109 -5.86 14.23 15.09
C ARG A 109 -4.87 13.09 15.35
N ARG A 110 -5.14 11.88 14.84
CA ARG A 110 -4.28 10.71 15.07
C ARG A 110 -2.93 10.87 14.39
N ALA A 111 -2.93 11.38 13.15
CA ALA A 111 -1.71 11.68 12.41
C ALA A 111 -0.83 12.68 13.17
N ALA A 112 -1.40 13.83 13.57
CA ALA A 112 -0.68 14.85 14.33
C ALA A 112 -0.11 14.33 15.66
N GLN A 113 -0.88 13.53 16.40
CA GLN A 113 -0.39 12.94 17.65
C GLN A 113 0.78 11.97 17.43
N TRP A 114 0.72 11.18 16.37
CA TRP A 114 1.77 10.22 16.05
C TRP A 114 3.05 10.90 15.54
N LEU A 115 2.93 11.90 14.68
CA LEU A 115 4.06 12.72 14.22
C LEU A 115 4.75 13.44 15.38
N ALA A 116 3.97 14.09 16.26
CA ALA A 116 4.51 14.73 17.45
C ALA A 116 5.27 13.74 18.36
N SER A 117 4.80 12.50 18.49
CA SER A 117 5.51 11.45 19.25
C SER A 117 6.82 10.99 18.61
N ARG A 118 7.04 11.31 17.33
CA ARG A 118 8.22 11.00 16.53
C ARG A 118 9.19 12.19 16.43
N GLY A 119 8.83 13.35 16.97
CA GLY A 119 9.57 14.60 16.81
C GLY A 119 9.43 15.22 15.42
N LEU A 120 8.35 14.89 14.70
CA LEU A 120 7.99 15.40 13.38
C LEU A 120 6.73 16.28 13.45
#